data_AF-A0A9D5SQT1-F1
#
_entry.id   AF-A0A9D5SQT1-F1
#
_cell.length_a   1.000
_cell.length_b   1.000
_cell.length_c   1.000
_cell.angle_alpha   90.00
_cell.angle_beta   90.00
_cell.angle_gamma   90.00
#
_symmetry.space_group_name_H-M   'P 1'
#
loop_
_entity.id
_entity.type
_entity.pdbx_description
1 polymer ?
#
loop_
_entity_poly.entity_id
_entity_poly.type
_entity_poly.pdbx_seq_one_letter_code
_entity_poly.pdbx_strand_id
1 'polypeptide(L)'
;MAEQNKKKYVVDFPALIAEWDWEKNEKMSLYPDWVSHGSAQKVWWKCKKCGYEWKTSPNNRTNINGIKNGCPCCANNSRRLSLEVCGRIIILFSHISGKAVSL
;
A
#
# COMPACT_ATOMS: atom_id res chain seq x y z
N MET A 1 -34.98 1.97 -17.98
CA MET A 1 -33.51 1.77 -17.99
C MET A 1 -32.89 2.69 -16.96
N ALA A 2 -32.56 2.18 -15.77
CA ALA A 2 -31.84 2.94 -14.73
C ALA A 2 -31.07 1.98 -13.80
N GLU A 3 -30.21 1.13 -14.38
CA GLU A 3 -29.38 0.16 -13.62
C GLU A 3 -27.96 0.71 -13.38
N GLN A 4 -27.77 2.03 -13.30
CA GLN A 4 -26.42 2.63 -13.38
C GLN A 4 -26.12 3.64 -12.29
N ASN A 5 -26.53 3.37 -11.04
CA ASN A 5 -26.01 4.12 -9.90
C ASN A 5 -25.94 3.30 -8.60
N LYS A 6 -25.35 2.10 -8.66
CA LYS A 6 -25.01 1.36 -7.44
C LYS A 6 -23.66 1.86 -6.93
N LYS A 7 -23.67 2.55 -5.79
CA LYS A 7 -22.46 2.93 -5.06
C LYS A 7 -21.67 1.67 -4.74
N LYS A 8 -20.40 1.62 -5.17
CA LYS A 8 -19.48 0.53 -4.84
C LYS A 8 -18.61 0.88 -3.63
N TYR A 9 -18.15 -0.12 -2.94
CA TYR A 9 -17.30 -0.01 -1.77
C TYR A 9 -15.97 -0.70 -2.05
N VAL A 10 -14.96 -0.47 -1.21
CA VAL A 10 -13.64 -1.07 -1.39
C VAL A 10 -13.73 -2.61 -1.40
N VAL A 11 -14.65 -3.18 -0.62
CA VAL A 11 -14.92 -4.63 -0.58
C VAL A 11 -15.32 -5.23 -1.93
N ASP A 12 -15.94 -4.45 -2.81
CA ASP A 12 -16.39 -4.92 -4.13
C ASP A 12 -15.24 -5.07 -5.14
N PHE A 13 -14.01 -4.68 -4.78
CA PHE A 13 -12.84 -4.76 -5.64
C PHE A 13 -11.83 -5.76 -5.06
N PRO A 14 -11.81 -7.03 -5.54
CA PRO A 14 -10.91 -8.06 -5.01
C PRO A 14 -9.44 -7.64 -5.02
N ALA A 15 -9.03 -6.87 -6.03
CA ALA A 15 -7.67 -6.38 -6.17
C ALA A 15 -7.32 -5.23 -5.19
N LEU A 16 -8.31 -4.52 -4.62
CA LEU A 16 -8.09 -3.59 -3.51
C LEU A 16 -8.07 -4.31 -2.16
N ILE A 17 -9.01 -5.24 -1.93
CA ILE A 17 -9.06 -6.04 -0.69
C ILE A 17 -7.76 -6.81 -0.47
N ALA A 18 -7.26 -7.36 -1.57
CA ALA A 18 -5.92 -7.89 -1.74
C ALA A 18 -4.81 -7.07 -1.06
N GLU A 19 -4.88 -5.75 -1.07
CA GLU A 19 -3.85 -4.85 -0.55
C GLU A 19 -4.32 -4.00 0.62
N TRP A 20 -5.46 -4.34 1.24
CA TRP A 20 -5.97 -3.65 2.42
C TRP A 20 -5.14 -4.00 3.65
N ASP A 21 -4.69 -3.00 4.40
CA ASP A 21 -4.00 -3.20 5.67
C ASP A 21 -5.02 -3.29 6.81
N TRP A 22 -5.45 -4.52 7.15
CA TRP A 22 -6.47 -4.78 8.17
C TRP A 22 -6.08 -4.19 9.53
N GLU A 23 -4.85 -4.44 9.99
CA GLU A 23 -4.40 -4.04 11.33
C GLU A 23 -4.44 -2.52 11.50
N LYS A 24 -3.92 -1.75 10.53
CA LYS A 24 -3.89 -0.28 10.66
C LYS A 24 -5.23 0.39 10.43
N ASN A 25 -6.05 -0.16 9.53
CA ASN A 25 -7.36 0.42 9.25
C ASN A 25 -8.36 0.11 10.38
N GLU A 26 -8.29 -1.06 11.00
CA GLU A 26 -9.13 -1.41 12.16
C GLU A 26 -8.84 -0.49 13.36
N LYS A 27 -7.56 -0.17 13.62
CA LYS A 27 -7.17 0.84 14.63
C LYS A 27 -7.76 2.23 14.37
N MET A 28 -8.16 2.52 13.13
CA MET A 28 -8.81 3.76 12.73
C MET A 28 -10.34 3.61 12.60
N SER A 29 -10.91 2.45 12.96
CA SER A 29 -12.32 2.11 12.76
C SER A 29 -12.77 2.24 11.31
N LEU A 30 -11.90 1.84 10.36
CA LEU A 30 -12.18 1.86 8.93
C LEU A 30 -12.33 0.44 8.39
N TYR A 31 -13.48 0.20 7.75
CA TYR A 31 -13.86 -1.10 7.20
C TYR A 31 -14.16 -0.98 5.70
N PRO A 32 -13.70 -1.92 4.86
CA PRO A 32 -13.75 -1.80 3.41
C PRO A 32 -15.18 -1.86 2.83
N ASP A 33 -16.15 -2.37 3.59
CA ASP A 33 -17.58 -2.40 3.28
C ASP A 33 -18.27 -1.05 3.54
N TRP A 34 -17.68 -0.18 4.36
CA TRP A 34 -18.22 1.17 4.64
C TRP A 34 -17.48 2.27 3.88
N VAL A 35 -16.28 1.97 3.38
CA VAL A 35 -15.48 2.91 2.59
C VAL A 35 -15.85 2.80 1.11
N SER A 36 -16.44 3.86 0.56
CA SER A 36 -16.71 3.97 -0.88
C SER A 36 -15.43 3.94 -1.70
N HIS A 37 -15.46 3.31 -2.88
CA HIS A 37 -14.33 3.34 -3.83
C HIS A 37 -13.99 4.77 -4.30
N GLY A 38 -14.96 5.69 -4.26
CA GLY A 38 -14.81 7.11 -4.58
C GLY A 38 -14.42 7.98 -3.40
N SER A 39 -14.19 7.41 -2.21
CA SER A 39 -13.83 8.17 -1.02
C SER A 39 -12.46 8.84 -1.14
N ALA A 40 -12.36 10.10 -0.68
CA ALA A 40 -11.10 10.82 -0.48
C ALA A 40 -10.45 10.52 0.88
N GLN A 41 -11.12 9.76 1.74
CA GLN A 41 -10.58 9.36 3.04
C GLN A 41 -9.36 8.48 2.86
N LYS A 42 -8.25 8.86 3.50
CA LYS A 42 -6.99 8.14 3.41
C LYS A 42 -7.02 6.88 4.28
N VAL A 43 -6.84 5.73 3.65
CA VAL A 43 -6.73 4.41 4.30
C VAL A 43 -5.32 3.84 4.08
N TRP A 44 -4.97 2.82 4.86
CA TRP A 44 -3.72 2.11 4.75
C TRP A 44 -3.81 0.95 3.77
N TRP A 45 -2.76 0.82 2.97
CA TRP A 45 -2.58 -0.25 1.99
C TRP A 45 -1.25 -0.95 2.25
N LYS A 46 -1.19 -2.24 1.94
CA LYS A 46 0.01 -3.07 2.05
C LYS A 46 0.21 -3.85 0.77
N CYS A 47 1.39 -3.73 0.17
CA CYS A 47 1.66 -4.33 -1.12
C CYS A 47 1.84 -5.82 -0.93
N LYS A 48 1.11 -6.64 -1.68
CA LYS A 48 1.31 -8.09 -1.66
C LYS A 48 2.63 -8.56 -2.25
N LYS A 49 3.29 -7.73 -3.06
CA LYS A 49 4.55 -8.09 -3.73
C LYS A 49 5.77 -7.79 -2.87
N CYS A 50 5.85 -6.58 -2.31
CA CYS A 50 7.03 -6.11 -1.59
C CYS A 50 6.78 -5.79 -0.12
N GLY A 51 5.55 -5.93 0.38
CA GLY A 51 5.21 -5.61 1.76
C GLY A 51 5.21 -4.10 2.09
N TYR A 52 5.51 -3.22 1.13
CA TYR A 52 5.48 -1.78 1.35
C TYR A 52 4.10 -1.32 1.80
N GLU A 53 4.06 -0.56 2.88
CA GLU A 53 2.84 -0.04 3.47
C GLU A 53 2.74 1.46 3.15
N TRP A 54 1.59 1.91 2.65
CA TRP A 54 1.38 3.31 2.30
C TRP A 54 -0.04 3.77 2.55
N LYS A 55 -0.19 5.08 2.70
CA LYS A 55 -1.47 5.71 2.99
C LYS A 55 -1.95 6.53 1.79
N THR A 56 -3.10 6.16 1.23
CA THR A 56 -3.74 6.93 0.14
C THR A 56 -5.25 6.66 0.13
N SER A 57 -6.00 7.48 -0.60
CA SER A 57 -7.44 7.36 -0.71
C SER A 57 -7.87 6.32 -1.76
N PRO A 58 -8.99 5.60 -1.56
CA PRO A 58 -9.54 4.66 -2.55
C PRO A 58 -9.77 5.31 -3.92
N ASN A 59 -10.24 6.55 -3.98
CA ASN A 59 -10.48 7.25 -5.25
C ASN A 59 -9.20 7.47 -6.08
N ASN A 60 -8.03 7.51 -5.44
CA ASN A 60 -6.74 7.59 -6.11
C ASN A 60 -6.25 6.22 -6.59
N ARG A 61 -6.80 5.13 -6.04
CA ARG A 61 -6.43 3.75 -6.37
C ARG A 61 -7.37 3.10 -7.36
N THR A 62 -8.62 3.51 -7.44
CA THR A 62 -9.66 2.91 -8.30
C THR A 62 -10.36 3.93 -9.17
N ASN A 63 -10.71 3.50 -10.37
CA ASN A 63 -11.75 4.13 -11.20
C ASN A 63 -12.92 3.14 -11.38
N ILE A 64 -13.95 3.54 -12.14
CA ILE A 64 -15.11 2.67 -12.41
C ILE A 64 -14.75 1.36 -13.12
N ASN A 65 -13.60 1.31 -13.79
CA ASN A 65 -13.11 0.18 -14.58
C ASN A 65 -12.10 -0.71 -13.81
N GLY A 66 -11.74 -0.39 -12.56
CA GLY A 66 -10.79 -1.16 -11.76
C GLY A 66 -9.65 -0.33 -11.15
N ILE A 67 -8.48 -0.92 -10.96
CA ILE A 67 -7.34 -0.26 -10.31
C ILE A 67 -6.66 0.73 -11.25
N LYS A 68 -6.53 1.97 -10.79
CA LYS A 68 -5.81 3.07 -11.45
C LYS A 68 -4.33 3.11 -11.06
N ASN A 69 -4.02 2.99 -9.76
CA ASN A 69 -2.66 3.14 -9.22
C ASN A 69 -2.32 2.00 -8.24
N GLY A 70 -1.13 1.42 -8.41
CA GLY A 70 -0.59 0.32 -7.59
C GLY A 70 0.36 0.80 -6.48
N CYS A 71 1.18 -0.12 -5.98
CA CYS A 71 2.21 0.19 -4.99
C CYS A 71 3.24 1.20 -5.55
N PRO A 72 3.45 2.36 -4.89
CA PRO A 72 4.40 3.36 -5.37
C PRO A 72 5.85 2.88 -5.28
N CYS A 73 6.19 2.01 -4.31
CA CYS A 73 7.51 1.37 -4.30
C CYS A 73 7.73 0.54 -5.57
N CYS A 74 6.78 -0.34 -5.92
CA CYS A 74 6.91 -1.18 -7.12
C CYS A 74 6.96 -0.36 -8.42
N ALA A 75 6.22 0.74 -8.50
CA ALA A 75 6.24 1.62 -9.66
C ALA A 75 7.60 2.34 -9.82
N ASN A 76 8.19 2.77 -8.70
CA ASN A 76 9.43 3.55 -8.70
C ASN A 76 10.71 2.69 -8.76
N ASN A 77 10.62 1.38 -8.52
CA ASN A 77 11.75 0.45 -8.58
C ASN A 77 12.31 0.23 -10.01
N SER A 78 11.77 0.93 -11.01
CA SER A 78 12.30 0.98 -12.38
C SER A 78 13.40 2.03 -12.57
N ARG A 79 13.75 2.87 -11.57
CA ARG A 79 14.66 4.01 -11.79
C ARG A 79 15.88 4.22 -10.88
N ARG A 80 16.05 3.58 -9.72
CA ARG A 80 17.36 3.52 -9.02
C ARG A 80 17.28 2.76 -7.70
N LEU A 81 18.35 2.00 -7.44
CA LEU A 81 18.74 1.44 -6.16
C LEU A 81 18.37 2.35 -4.97
N SER A 82 17.47 1.88 -4.11
CA SER A 82 17.59 2.11 -2.66
C SER A 82 16.78 1.02 -1.97
N LEU A 83 17.50 0.06 -1.39
CA LEU A 83 16.98 -0.99 -0.51
C LEU A 83 16.30 -0.43 0.76
N GLU A 84 16.16 0.89 0.88
CA GLU A 84 15.74 1.59 2.09
C GLU A 84 14.28 2.06 2.05
N VAL A 85 13.65 2.18 0.87
CA VAL A 85 12.28 2.73 0.77
C VAL A 85 11.20 1.63 0.77
N CYS A 86 11.55 0.38 0.50
CA CYS A 86 10.59 -0.72 0.38
C CYS A 86 10.57 -1.62 1.63
N GLY A 87 10.14 -1.08 2.78
CA GLY A 87 9.65 -1.86 3.92
C GLY A 87 10.64 -2.86 4.56
N ARG A 88 11.46 -2.38 5.49
CA ARG A 88 12.03 -3.10 6.65
C ARG A 88 12.66 -4.48 6.39
N ILE A 89 13.98 -4.48 6.19
CA ILE A 89 14.85 -5.40 6.93
C ILE A 89 15.73 -4.54 7.83
N ILE A 90 15.55 -4.67 9.15
CA ILE A 90 16.61 -4.41 10.11
C ILE A 90 17.67 -5.47 9.78
N ILE A 91 18.68 -5.14 8.97
CA ILE A 91 19.89 -5.94 9.06
C ILE A 91 20.52 -5.47 10.36
N LEU A 92 20.42 -6.33 11.38
CA LEU A 92 21.28 -6.28 12.54
C LEU A 92 22.73 -6.35 12.04
N PHE A 93 23.30 -5.23 11.59
CA PHE A 93 24.73 -5.01 11.69
C PHE A 93 25.02 -4.41 13.07
N SER A 94 24.60 -5.13 14.10
CA SER A 94 25.27 -5.07 15.39
C SER A 94 26.60 -5.81 15.26
N HIS A 95 27.60 -5.20 14.62
CA HIS A 95 28.99 -5.36 15.05
C HIS A 95 29.85 -4.18 14.59
N ILE A 96 29.89 -3.20 15.49
CA ILE A 96 31.04 -2.38 15.88
C ILE A 96 32.40 -2.80 15.27
N SER A 97 33.03 -1.80 14.64
CA SER A 97 34.47 -1.52 14.48
C SER A 97 35.46 -2.67 14.22
N GLY A 98 36.17 -2.56 13.09
CA GLY A 98 37.45 -3.20 12.87
C GLY A 98 38.27 -2.44 11.83
N LYS A 99 38.86 -1.31 12.20
CA LYS A 99 40.03 -0.79 11.47
C LYS A 99 41.16 -1.80 11.71
N ALA A 100 41.64 -2.44 10.66
CA ALA A 100 42.97 -3.05 10.65
C ALA A 100 43.79 -2.34 9.58
N VAL A 101 44.64 -1.42 10.05
CA VAL A 101 45.84 -0.98 9.35
C VAL A 101 46.70 -2.22 9.11
N SER A 102 47.11 -2.48 7.87
CA SER A 102 48.18 -3.43 7.57
C SER A 102 49.44 -2.62 7.27
N LEU A 103 50.53 -3.05 7.92
CA LEU A 103 51.91 -2.56 7.82
C LEU A 103 52.47 -2.67 6.41
#